data_AF-A0A7C5JI98-F1
#
_entry.id   AF-A0A7C5JI98-F1
#
_cell.length_a   1.000
_cell.length_b   1.000
_cell.length_c   1.000
_cell.angle_alpha   90.00
_cell.angle_beta   90.00
_cell.angle_gamma   90.00
#
_symmetry.space_group_name_H-M   'P 1'
#
loop_
_entity.id
_entity.type
_entity.pdbx_description
1 polymer ?
#
loop_
_entity_poly.entity_id
_entity_poly.type
_entity_poly.pdbx_seq_one_letter_code
_entity_poly.pdbx_strand_id
1 'polypeptide(L)'
;MLVNGEFINIPLMLDSPEYDQRRYRLALQVITPSRLRTPANLGDDQSIRDGIRLGKLGDPTGYFIADPPDGNFISDMSSNSFVELPPKRGHRHVVMHRFHSKEPEQTR
;
A
#
# COMPACT_ATOMS: atom_id res chain seq x y z
N MET A 1 7.07 3.83 -14.74
CA MET A 1 7.83 5.08 -14.50
C MET A 1 7.65 5.46 -13.03
N LEU A 2 8.72 5.61 -12.26
CA LEU A 2 8.66 6.08 -10.87
C LEU A 2 8.27 7.57 -10.87
N VAL A 3 7.21 7.94 -10.16
CA VAL A 3 6.77 9.34 -10.06
C VAL A 3 7.36 9.95 -8.80
N ASN A 4 8.27 10.92 -8.96
CA ASN A 4 8.86 11.69 -7.85
C ASN A 4 7.74 12.40 -7.07
N GLY A 5 7.63 12.13 -5.76
CA GLY A 5 6.69 12.79 -4.84
C GLY A 5 5.56 11.91 -4.31
N GLU A 6 5.45 10.67 -4.76
CA GLU A 6 4.51 9.70 -4.20
C GLU A 6 5.02 9.09 -2.90
N PHE A 7 4.10 8.88 -1.95
CA PHE A 7 4.41 8.16 -0.72
C PHE A 7 3.31 7.17 -0.36
N ILE A 8 3.74 6.14 0.35
CA ILE A 8 2.87 5.21 1.04
C ILE A 8 3.39 5.00 2.45
N ASN A 9 2.56 5.33 3.43
CA ASN A 9 2.85 5.17 4.84
C ASN A 9 1.81 4.26 5.48
N ILE A 10 2.27 3.30 6.28
CA ILE A 10 1.42 2.43 7.09
C ILE A 10 1.52 2.90 8.54
N PRO A 11 0.42 3.41 9.14
CA PRO A 11 0.39 3.69 10.57
C PRO A 11 0.43 2.38 11.36
N LEU A 12 1.37 2.31 12.30
CA LEU A 12 1.56 1.19 13.21
C LEU A 12 1.40 1.67 14.64
N MET A 13 0.76 0.85 15.48
CA MET A 13 0.78 1.04 16.92
C MET A 13 1.83 0.11 17.50
N LEU A 14 2.88 0.67 18.07
CA LEU A 14 3.95 -0.09 18.70
C LEU A 14 3.49 -0.54 20.09
N ASP A 15 3.29 -1.84 20.25
CA ASP A 15 2.69 -2.45 21.44
C ASP A 15 3.69 -3.18 22.35
N SER A 16 4.88 -3.50 21.85
CA SER A 16 5.92 -4.20 22.59
C SER A 16 6.53 -3.35 23.73
N PRO A 17 6.97 -3.95 24.86
CA PRO A 17 7.50 -3.22 26.02
C PRO A 17 8.74 -2.35 25.71
N GLU A 18 9.50 -2.72 24.68
CA GLU A 18 10.65 -1.96 24.18
C GLU A 18 10.33 -0.54 23.67
N TYR A 19 9.04 -0.19 23.58
CA TYR A 19 8.55 1.13 23.18
C TYR A 19 7.88 1.90 24.33
N ASP A 20 7.90 1.39 25.56
CA ASP A 20 7.26 2.01 26.74
C ASP A 20 7.84 3.40 27.08
N GLN A 21 9.11 3.64 26.75
CA GLN A 21 9.80 4.92 26.89
C GLN A 21 9.32 5.99 25.89
N ARG A 22 8.58 5.62 24.84
CA ARG A 22 8.06 6.58 23.86
C ARG A 22 6.82 7.29 24.42
N ARG A 23 6.81 8.62 24.33
CA ARG A 23 5.61 9.42 24.64
C ARG A 23 4.41 9.04 23.77
N TYR A 24 4.66 8.69 22.51
CA TYR A 24 3.63 8.24 21.57
C TYR A 24 4.03 6.89 20.96
N ARG A 25 3.09 5.94 20.99
CA ARG A 25 3.25 4.60 20.40
C ARG A 25 2.90 4.54 18.92
N LEU A 26 2.26 5.57 18.38
CA LEU A 26 1.99 5.68 16.95
C LEU A 26 3.30 5.88 16.19
N ALA A 27 3.57 5.01 15.23
CA ALA A 27 4.67 5.11 14.29
C ALA A 27 4.14 5.08 12.85
N LEU A 28 4.91 5.66 11.93
CA LEU A 28 4.63 5.60 10.50
C LEU A 28 5.72 4.75 9.86
N GLN A 29 5.35 3.60 9.31
CA GLN A 29 6.24 2.83 8.47
C GLN A 29 6.17 3.41 7.06
N VAL A 30 7.26 4.02 6.62
CA VAL A 30 7.41 4.48 5.23
C VAL A 30 7.77 3.28 4.37
N ILE A 31 6.99 3.07 3.30
CA ILE A 31 7.23 1.99 2.35
C ILE A 31 7.59 2.59 1.00
N THR A 32 8.54 1.96 0.30
CA THR A 32 8.90 2.39 -1.06
C THR A 32 7.69 2.23 -1.99
N PRO A 33 7.31 3.25 -2.79
CA PRO A 33 6.19 3.16 -3.71
C PRO A 33 6.27 2.04 -4.76
N SER A 34 7.45 1.46 -4.97
CA SER A 34 7.64 0.28 -5.83
C SER A 34 7.05 -1.01 -5.26
N ARG A 35 6.77 -1.06 -3.95
CA ARG A 35 6.10 -2.20 -3.30
C ARG A 35 4.59 -2.18 -3.52
N LEU A 36 4.00 -1.03 -3.87
CA LEU A 36 2.60 -0.93 -4.29
C LEU A 36 2.51 -1.34 -5.77
N ARG A 37 2.06 -2.57 -6.04
CA ARG A 37 1.95 -3.11 -7.40
C ARG A 37 0.94 -4.26 -7.47
N THR A 38 0.39 -4.49 -8.67
CA THR A 38 -0.58 -5.57 -8.91
C THR A 38 0.11 -6.94 -8.88
N PRO A 39 -0.40 -7.93 -8.11
CA PRO A 39 0.09 -9.31 -8.19
C PRO A 39 -0.10 -9.89 -9.59
N ALA A 40 0.84 -10.71 -10.05
CA ALA A 40 0.86 -11.20 -11.43
C ALA A 40 -0.43 -11.96 -11.83
N ASN A 41 -0.92 -12.82 -10.94
CA ASN A 41 -2.15 -13.59 -11.14
C ASN A 41 -3.45 -12.75 -11.06
N LEU A 42 -3.34 -11.46 -10.72
CA LEU A 42 -4.45 -10.52 -10.69
C LEU A 42 -4.31 -9.43 -11.79
N GLY A 43 -3.36 -9.59 -12.72
CA GLY A 43 -3.11 -8.61 -13.78
C GLY A 43 -4.30 -8.38 -14.72
N ASP A 44 -5.16 -9.39 -14.88
CA ASP A 44 -6.37 -9.30 -15.74
C ASP A 44 -7.59 -8.69 -15.01
N ASP A 45 -7.51 -8.47 -13.69
CA ASP A 45 -8.59 -7.88 -12.90
C ASP A 45 -8.63 -6.36 -13.14
N GLN A 46 -9.58 -5.91 -13.97
CA GLN A 46 -9.76 -4.49 -14.31
C GLN A 46 -10.13 -3.60 -13.11
N SER A 47 -10.54 -4.20 -11.99
CA SER A 47 -10.77 -3.46 -10.74
C SER A 47 -9.47 -3.11 -10.02
N ILE A 48 -8.33 -3.63 -10.45
CA ILE A 48 -7.02 -3.36 -9.84
C ILE A 48 -6.16 -2.56 -10.81
N ARG A 49 -5.61 -1.43 -10.35
CA ARG A 49 -4.70 -0.58 -11.11
C ARG A 49 -3.50 -0.25 -10.23
N ASP A 50 -2.29 -0.45 -10.75
CA ASP A 50 -1.01 -0.23 -10.06
C ASP A 50 -0.97 -0.70 -8.59
N GLY A 51 -1.58 -1.86 -8.28
CA GLY A 51 -1.64 -2.40 -6.92
C GLY A 51 -2.71 -1.78 -6.01
N ILE A 52 -3.65 -1.02 -6.55
CA ILE A 52 -4.79 -0.45 -5.84
C ILE A 52 -6.06 -1.10 -6.38
N ARG A 53 -6.84 -1.73 -5.49
CA ARG A 53 -8.19 -2.19 -5.81
C ARG A 53 -9.15 -1.01 -5.75
N LEU A 54 -9.85 -0.76 -6.83
CA LEU A 54 -10.81 0.33 -6.97
C LEU A 54 -12.24 -0.17 -6.78
N GLY A 55 -13.01 0.60 -6.03
CA GLY A 55 -14.46 0.44 -5.89
C GLY A 55 -15.20 0.93 -7.14
N LYS A 56 -16.53 0.82 -7.10
CA LYS A 56 -17.40 1.19 -8.22
C LYS A 56 -17.30 2.67 -8.62
N LEU A 57 -16.90 3.53 -7.68
CA LEU A 57 -16.76 4.97 -7.91
C LEU A 57 -15.30 5.39 -8.13
N GLY A 58 -14.38 4.44 -8.26
CA GLY A 58 -12.94 4.72 -8.36
C GLY A 58 -12.27 5.03 -7.02
N ASP A 59 -12.97 4.82 -5.90
CA ASP A 59 -12.41 4.94 -4.56
C ASP A 59 -11.48 3.76 -4.24
N PRO A 60 -10.34 3.96 -3.56
CA PRO A 60 -9.47 2.86 -3.19
C PRO A 60 -10.13 2.01 -2.10
N THR A 61 -10.26 0.70 -2.36
CA THR A 61 -10.84 -0.29 -1.45
C THR A 61 -9.80 -1.26 -0.90
N GLY A 62 -8.65 -1.39 -1.57
CA GLY A 62 -7.54 -2.24 -1.14
C GLY A 62 -6.21 -1.78 -1.74
N TYR A 63 -5.11 -2.07 -1.04
CA TYR A 63 -3.74 -1.80 -1.46
C TYR A 63 -2.92 -3.09 -1.38
N PHE A 64 -2.34 -3.51 -2.49
CA PHE A 64 -1.46 -4.66 -2.59
C PHE A 64 -0.02 -4.25 -2.33
N ILE A 65 0.48 -4.57 -1.14
CA ILE A 65 1.85 -4.28 -0.73
C ILE A 65 2.67 -5.55 -0.86
N ALA A 66 3.64 -5.55 -1.78
CA ALA A 66 4.60 -6.63 -1.96
C ALA A 66 5.36 -6.88 -0.65
N ASP A 67 5.28 -8.07 -0.09
CA ASP A 67 5.98 -8.50 1.12
C ASP A 67 6.45 -9.97 0.94
N PRO A 68 7.40 -10.22 0.01
CA PRO A 68 7.88 -11.56 -0.26
C PRO A 68 8.62 -12.13 0.97
N PRO A 69 8.37 -13.39 1.37
CA PRO A 69 8.94 -13.97 2.59
C PRO A 69 10.47 -14.13 2.55
N ASP A 70 11.04 -14.23 1.36
CA ASP A 70 12.49 -14.32 1.12
C ASP A 70 13.15 -12.95 0.86
N GLY A 71 12.37 -11.86 0.87
CA GLY A 71 12.83 -10.52 0.57
C GLY A 71 13.17 -10.27 -0.92
N ASN A 72 12.92 -11.23 -1.81
CA ASN A 72 13.26 -11.09 -3.23
C ASN A 72 12.11 -10.45 -4.01
N PHE A 73 12.30 -9.20 -4.42
CA PHE A 73 11.33 -8.46 -5.22
C PHE A 73 11.50 -8.75 -6.72
N ILE A 74 10.95 -9.87 -7.20
CA ILE A 74 10.89 -10.20 -8.63
C ILE A 74 9.63 -9.62 -9.30
N SER A 75 9.60 -9.53 -10.63
CA SER A 75 8.47 -8.94 -11.37
C SER A 75 7.20 -9.79 -11.30
N ASP A 76 7.33 -11.12 -11.35
CA ASP A 76 6.22 -12.06 -11.55
C ASP A 76 5.72 -12.69 -10.23
N MET A 77 5.59 -11.86 -9.19
CA MET A 77 5.14 -12.34 -7.88
C MET A 77 3.63 -12.56 -7.86
N SER A 78 3.19 -13.73 -7.39
CA SER A 78 1.78 -14.02 -7.16
C SER A 78 1.28 -13.43 -5.84
N SER A 79 -0.04 -13.42 -5.63
CA SER A 79 -0.72 -12.86 -4.45
C SER A 79 -0.16 -13.33 -3.11
N ASN A 80 0.47 -14.50 -3.02
CA ASN A 80 1.07 -15.02 -1.79
C ASN A 80 2.27 -14.18 -1.30
N SER A 81 2.88 -13.38 -2.19
CA SER A 81 3.97 -12.47 -1.87
C SER A 81 3.49 -11.04 -1.61
N PHE A 82 2.19 -10.87 -1.35
CA PHE A 82 1.56 -9.58 -1.13
C PHE A 82 0.65 -9.62 0.09
N VAL A 83 0.54 -8.47 0.73
CA VAL A 83 -0.48 -8.21 1.74
C VAL A 83 -1.47 -7.21 1.16
N GLU A 84 -2.75 -7.58 1.12
CA GLU A 84 -3.83 -6.66 0.77
C GLU A 84 -4.29 -5.93 2.04
N LEU A 85 -4.18 -4.60 2.04
CA LEU A 85 -4.58 -3.74 3.15
C LEU A 85 -5.76 -2.85 2.74
N PRO A 86 -6.80 -2.72 3.58
CA PRO A 86 -7.85 -1.75 3.32
C PRO A 86 -7.31 -0.32 3.53
N PRO A 87 -7.94 0.72 2.94
CA PRO A 87 -7.58 2.13 3.21
C PRO A 87 -7.77 2.50 4.69
N LYS A 88 -8.85 2.00 5.30
CA LYS A 88 -9.29 2.32 6.67
C LYS A 88 -9.85 1.08 7.37
N ARG A 89 -9.77 1.09 8.69
CA ARG A 89 -10.51 0.19 9.59
C ARG A 89 -11.30 1.03 10.58
N GLY A 90 -12.62 1.12 10.37
CA GLY A 90 -13.46 2.10 11.05
C GLY A 90 -13.00 3.53 10.72
N HIS A 91 -12.70 4.33 11.74
CA HIS A 91 -12.20 5.70 11.59
C HIS A 91 -10.68 5.79 11.40
N ARG A 92 -9.93 4.69 11.52
CA ARG A 92 -8.46 4.69 11.50
C ARG A 92 -7.95 4.44 10.09
N HIS A 93 -7.02 5.26 9.64
CA HIS A 93 -6.26 5.01 8.42
C HIS A 93 -5.33 3.82 8.63
N VAL A 94 -5.38 2.87 7.71
CA VAL A 94 -4.47 1.72 7.65
C VAL A 94 -3.40 1.96 6.58
N VAL A 95 -3.78 2.64 5.50
CA VAL A 95 -2.84 3.10 4.47
C VAL A 95 -3.02 4.60 4.28
N MET A 96 -1.91 5.34 4.33
CA MET A 96 -1.82 6.73 3.92
C MET A 96 -1.05 6.76 2.61
N HIS A 97 -1.78 6.84 1.51
CA HIS A 97 -1.22 6.90 0.16
C HIS A 97 -1.52 8.27 -0.44
N ARG A 98 -0.49 8.90 -1.01
CA ARG A 98 -0.67 10.13 -1.78
C ARG A 98 0.06 10.01 -3.09
N PHE A 99 -0.71 10.10 -4.16
CA PHE A 99 -0.25 10.24 -5.51
C PHE A 99 -0.52 11.67 -5.98
N HIS A 100 0.50 12.34 -6.51
CA HIS A 100 0.32 13.66 -7.11
C HIS A 100 -0.03 13.48 -8.58
N SER A 101 -1.33 13.56 -8.90
CA SER A 101 -1.80 13.50 -10.27
C SER A 101 -1.36 14.74 -11.04
N LYS A 102 -0.74 14.55 -12.21
CA LYS A 102 -0.35 15.65 -13.09
C LYS A 102 -1.41 15.98 -14.13
N GLU A 103 -2.32 15.05 -14.39
CA GLU A 103 -3.45 15.20 -15.32
C GLU A 103 -4.77 14.81 -14.63
N PRO A 104 -5.91 15.40 -15.01
CA PRO A 104 -7.19 15.15 -14.32
C PRO A 104 -7.59 13.66 -14.27
N GLU A 105 -7.24 12.88 -15.29
CA GLU A 105 -7.61 11.47 -15.44
C GLU A 105 -6.47 10.50 -15.09
N GLN A 106 -5.31 11.01 -14.68
CA GLN A 106 -4.18 10.16 -14.35
C GLN A 106 -4.47 9.43 -13.03
N THR A 107 -4.76 8.14 -13.15
CA THR A 107 -4.93 7.23 -12.02
C THR A 107 -3.64 6.45 -11.77
N ARG A 108 -3.38 6.16 -10.49
CA ARG A 108 -2.56 5.04 -10.06
C ARG A 108 -3.53 4.00 -9.52
#